data_AF-A0A529HIG2-F1
#
_entry.id   AF-A0A529HIG2-F1
#
_cell.length_a   1.000
_cell.length_b   1.000
_cell.length_c   1.000
_cell.angle_alpha   90.00
_cell.angle_beta   90.00
_cell.angle_gamma   90.00
#
_symmetry.space_group_name_H-M   'P 1'
#
loop_
_entity.id
_entity.type
_entity.pdbx_description
1 polymer ?
#
loop_
_entity_poly.entity_id
_entity_poly.type
_entity_poly.pdbx_seq_one_letter_code
_entity_poly.pdbx_strand_id
1 'polypeptide(L)'
;RATHYEDVTVDVQPDPERYLIQDWIISFSNGKGAYVKDNTAARSSNWHAFRAPDQEWERTHYQRQSKIETMVQSVITNARRAGAPKTFDKVWSKLLQAHLGAWKHAEFGLGTSLMQAQRYGYTQMINNTTLTNSSYKLRLAQDITLYLAEIGMDIAGWDDELGKKHWL
;
A
#
# COMPACT_ATOMS: atom_id res chain seq x y z
N ARG A 1 -16.96 14.72 19.75
CA ARG A 1 -17.83 14.50 18.57
C ARG A 1 -17.13 13.47 17.69
N ALA A 2 -17.86 12.52 17.10
CA ALA A 2 -17.27 11.59 16.15
C ALA A 2 -16.66 12.34 14.97
N THR A 3 -15.54 11.84 14.45
CA THR A 3 -14.88 12.36 13.26
C THR A 3 -15.61 11.87 12.01
N HIS A 4 -15.43 12.57 10.88
CA HIS A 4 -16.03 12.11 9.62
C HIS A 4 -15.50 10.72 9.20
N TYR A 5 -14.23 10.43 9.52
CA TYR A 5 -13.66 9.10 9.35
C TYR A 5 -14.44 8.04 10.15
N GLU A 6 -14.75 8.32 11.41
CA GLU A 6 -15.52 7.38 12.23
C GLU A 6 -16.92 7.16 11.66
N ASP A 7 -17.58 8.22 11.21
CA ASP A 7 -18.92 8.15 10.60
C ASP A 7 -18.97 7.26 9.35
N VAL A 8 -17.86 7.12 8.62
CA VAL A 8 -17.80 6.37 7.34
C VAL A 8 -17.03 5.05 7.43
N THR A 9 -16.46 4.70 8.59
CA THR A 9 -15.66 3.46 8.74
C THR A 9 -16.09 2.57 9.90
N VAL A 10 -16.59 3.14 10.99
CA VAL A 10 -16.99 2.38 12.18
C VAL A 10 -18.33 1.72 11.91
N ASP A 11 -18.44 0.43 12.25
CA ASP A 11 -19.69 -0.34 12.15
C ASP A 11 -20.30 -0.46 10.74
N VAL A 12 -19.53 -0.14 9.70
CA VAL A 12 -19.88 -0.47 8.31
C VAL A 12 -19.90 -2.00 8.11
N GLN A 13 -19.08 -2.74 8.86
CA GLN A 13 -19.18 -4.21 8.90
C GLN A 13 -20.47 -4.60 9.64
N PRO A 14 -21.30 -5.49 9.07
CA PRO A 14 -22.38 -6.09 9.82
C PRO A 14 -21.81 -7.20 10.74
N ASP A 15 -21.08 -6.82 11.78
CA ASP A 15 -20.54 -7.75 12.78
C ASP A 15 -21.69 -8.35 13.62
N PRO A 16 -21.85 -9.69 13.64
CA PRO A 16 -22.88 -10.36 14.43
C PRO A 16 -22.86 -10.04 15.93
N GLU A 17 -21.71 -9.69 16.50
CA GLU A 17 -21.60 -9.39 17.93
C GLU A 17 -22.19 -8.03 18.33
N ARG A 18 -22.57 -7.18 17.36
CA ARG A 18 -23.13 -5.85 17.64
C ARG A 18 -24.59 -5.72 17.25
N TYR A 19 -24.90 -5.76 15.95
CA TYR A 19 -26.18 -5.26 15.41
C TYR A 19 -27.06 -6.32 14.75
N LEU A 20 -26.63 -7.57 14.68
CA LEU A 20 -27.40 -8.63 14.02
C LEU A 20 -28.16 -9.48 15.05
N ILE A 21 -29.38 -9.88 14.67
CA ILE A 21 -30.27 -10.75 15.48
C ILE A 21 -29.84 -12.23 15.36
N GLN A 22 -29.07 -12.57 14.34
CA GLN A 22 -28.53 -13.90 14.06
C GLN A 22 -27.07 -13.78 13.59
N ASP A 23 -26.37 -14.91 13.56
CA ASP A 23 -24.99 -14.98 13.06
C ASP A 23 -24.91 -14.74 11.52
N TRP A 24 -23.72 -14.82 10.94
CA TRP A 24 -23.48 -14.69 9.50
C TRP A 24 -24.46 -15.53 8.67
N ILE A 25 -25.14 -14.87 7.71
CA ILE A 25 -26.13 -15.52 6.82
C ILE A 25 -25.46 -16.47 5.82
N ILE A 26 -24.18 -16.24 5.52
CA ILE A 26 -23.37 -17.04 4.60
C ILE A 26 -22.08 -17.44 5.32
N SER A 27 -21.77 -18.74 5.27
CA SER A 27 -20.55 -19.32 5.81
C SER A 27 -19.77 -20.07 4.74
N PHE A 28 -18.47 -20.26 4.96
CA PHE A 28 -17.66 -21.17 4.17
C PHE A 28 -18.06 -22.63 4.42
N SER A 29 -17.55 -23.57 3.62
CA SER A 29 -17.85 -25.01 3.73
C SER A 29 -17.46 -25.62 5.09
N ASN A 30 -16.58 -24.96 5.83
CA ASN A 30 -16.18 -25.33 7.20
C ASN A 30 -17.08 -24.72 8.29
N GLY A 31 -18.20 -24.09 7.92
CA GLY A 31 -19.14 -23.44 8.84
C GLY A 31 -18.67 -22.10 9.41
N LYS A 32 -17.46 -21.63 9.10
CA LYS A 32 -16.97 -20.32 9.58
C LYS A 32 -17.61 -19.20 8.76
N GLY A 33 -18.01 -18.13 9.47
CA GLY A 33 -18.56 -16.92 8.85
C GLY A 33 -17.53 -16.09 8.08
N ALA A 34 -17.95 -14.91 7.63
CA ALA A 34 -17.14 -14.05 6.77
C ALA A 34 -15.90 -13.48 7.48
N TYR A 35 -16.00 -13.15 8.76
CA TYR A 35 -14.91 -12.63 9.59
C TYR A 35 -14.91 -13.35 10.93
N VAL A 36 -13.76 -13.89 11.33
CA VAL A 36 -13.62 -14.70 12.55
C VAL A 36 -12.36 -14.29 13.32
N LYS A 37 -12.43 -14.33 14.65
CA LYS A 37 -11.32 -13.95 15.54
C LYS A 37 -10.13 -14.93 15.43
N ASP A 38 -10.39 -16.18 15.05
CA ASP A 38 -9.38 -17.24 14.88
C ASP A 38 -8.39 -17.00 13.74
N ASN A 39 -8.61 -15.98 12.89
CA ASN A 39 -7.68 -15.64 11.82
C ASN A 39 -6.33 -15.09 12.35
N THR A 40 -6.22 -14.83 13.64
CA THR A 40 -5.01 -14.36 14.29
C THR A 40 -4.86 -14.95 15.70
N ALA A 41 -3.61 -15.11 16.15
CA ALA A 41 -3.33 -15.48 17.54
C ALA A 41 -3.56 -14.30 18.52
N ALA A 42 -3.59 -13.07 18.00
CA ALA A 42 -3.84 -11.89 18.81
C ALA A 42 -5.25 -11.91 19.42
N ARG A 43 -5.38 -11.43 20.65
CA ARG A 43 -6.65 -11.33 21.37
C ARG A 43 -6.93 -9.88 21.72
N SER A 44 -8.20 -9.49 21.66
CA SER A 44 -8.67 -8.17 22.06
C SER A 44 -9.98 -8.28 22.80
N SER A 45 -10.14 -7.50 23.87
CA SER A 45 -11.43 -7.32 24.55
C SER A 45 -12.40 -6.47 23.71
N ASN A 46 -11.88 -5.66 22.78
CA ASN A 46 -12.68 -4.85 21.87
C ASN A 46 -11.93 -4.57 20.56
N TRP A 47 -12.20 -5.36 19.53
CA TRP A 47 -11.65 -5.14 18.18
C TRP A 47 -12.18 -3.88 17.49
N HIS A 48 -13.31 -3.34 17.97
CA HIS A 48 -13.92 -2.11 17.44
C HIS A 48 -13.31 -0.83 18.03
N ALA A 49 -12.38 -0.95 18.98
CA ALA A 49 -11.70 0.20 19.58
C ALA A 49 -10.67 0.86 18.65
N PHE A 50 -10.16 0.13 17.66
CA PHE A 50 -9.10 0.64 16.78
C PHE A 50 -9.59 1.83 15.93
N ARG A 51 -8.75 2.86 15.84
CA ARG A 51 -8.90 4.03 14.96
C ARG A 51 -7.56 4.29 14.29
N ALA A 52 -7.56 4.48 12.98
CA ALA A 52 -6.36 4.89 12.27
C ALA A 52 -5.99 6.34 12.66
N PRO A 53 -4.75 6.62 13.11
CA PRO A 53 -4.35 7.97 13.53
C PRO A 53 -4.44 9.03 12.43
N ASP A 54 -4.25 8.61 11.18
CA ASP A 54 -4.36 9.44 9.97
C ASP A 54 -5.82 9.69 9.54
N GLN A 55 -6.77 8.98 10.15
CA GLN A 55 -8.21 9.04 9.84
C GLN A 55 -8.50 8.87 8.36
N GLU A 56 -7.68 8.04 7.69
CA GLU A 56 -7.74 7.91 6.26
C GLU A 56 -8.83 6.94 5.81
N TRP A 57 -9.69 7.42 4.92
CA TRP A 57 -10.71 6.64 4.21
C TRP A 57 -10.63 6.91 2.71
N GLU A 58 -11.43 6.18 1.92
CA GLU A 58 -11.40 6.15 0.45
C GLU A 58 -11.12 7.53 -0.20
N ARG A 59 -11.95 8.54 0.09
CA ARG A 59 -11.79 9.86 -0.53
C ARG A 59 -10.49 10.55 -0.16
N THR A 60 -10.16 10.60 1.13
CA THR A 60 -8.94 11.28 1.59
C THR A 60 -7.69 10.59 1.08
N HIS A 61 -7.75 9.26 0.93
CA HIS A 61 -6.67 8.47 0.34
C HIS A 61 -6.39 8.86 -1.09
N TYR A 62 -7.41 8.81 -1.96
CA TYR A 62 -7.22 9.17 -3.37
C TYR A 62 -6.84 10.64 -3.56
N GLN A 63 -7.40 11.55 -2.76
CA GLN A 63 -7.01 12.96 -2.79
C GLN A 63 -5.53 13.17 -2.44
N ARG A 64 -5.01 12.45 -1.44
CA ARG A 64 -3.59 12.54 -1.08
C ARG A 64 -2.70 11.91 -2.14
N GLN A 65 -3.02 10.69 -2.57
CA GLN A 65 -2.23 9.96 -3.57
C GLN A 65 -2.16 10.73 -4.90
N SER A 66 -3.28 11.28 -5.38
CA SER A 66 -3.32 12.08 -6.62
C SER A 66 -2.40 13.32 -6.56
N LYS A 67 -2.34 14.00 -5.40
CA LYS A 67 -1.42 15.13 -5.19
C LYS A 67 0.04 14.68 -5.22
N ILE A 68 0.36 13.57 -4.56
CA ILE A 68 1.71 13.00 -4.54
C ILE A 68 2.16 12.64 -5.95
N GLU A 69 1.33 11.91 -6.70
CA GLU A 69 1.64 11.51 -8.09
C GLU A 69 1.90 12.72 -8.99
N THR A 70 1.05 13.74 -8.90
CA THR A 70 1.21 14.99 -9.66
C THR A 70 2.54 15.69 -9.34
N MET A 71 2.91 15.77 -8.06
CA MET A 71 4.17 16.38 -7.63
C MET A 71 5.38 15.57 -8.12
N VAL A 72 5.37 14.25 -7.95
CA VAL A 72 6.45 13.36 -8.40
C VAL A 72 6.64 13.47 -9.91
N GLN A 73 5.56 13.41 -10.68
CA GLN A 73 5.62 13.54 -12.14
C GLN A 73 6.18 14.91 -12.58
N SER A 74 5.77 15.99 -11.92
CA SER A 74 6.28 17.33 -12.19
C SER A 74 7.80 17.44 -11.92
N VAL A 75 8.25 16.93 -10.77
CA VAL A 75 9.67 16.93 -10.39
C VAL A 75 10.52 16.13 -11.39
N ILE A 76 10.08 14.91 -11.75
CA ILE A 76 10.78 14.07 -12.73
C ILE A 76 10.84 14.76 -14.09
N THR A 77 9.72 15.29 -14.57
CA THR A 77 9.65 16.00 -15.86
C THR A 77 10.60 17.19 -15.91
N ASN A 78 10.64 18.00 -14.85
CA ASN A 78 11.52 19.16 -14.76
C ASN A 78 13.01 18.74 -14.68
N ALA A 79 13.34 17.70 -13.91
CA ALA A 79 14.69 17.17 -13.82
C ALA A 79 15.20 16.66 -15.17
N ARG A 80 14.36 15.93 -15.93
CA ARG A 80 14.69 15.47 -17.27
C ARG A 80 14.91 16.63 -18.25
N ARG A 81 14.01 17.64 -18.23
CA ARG A 81 14.16 18.86 -19.05
C ARG A 81 15.45 19.61 -18.76
N ALA A 82 15.88 19.65 -17.49
CA ALA A 82 17.14 20.25 -17.08
C ALA A 82 18.37 19.37 -17.42
N GLY A 83 18.17 18.16 -17.96
CA GLY A 83 19.25 17.23 -18.25
C GLY A 83 19.91 16.61 -17.02
N ALA A 84 19.25 16.67 -15.85
CA ALA A 84 19.82 16.20 -14.58
C ALA A 84 20.26 14.73 -14.61
N PRO A 85 19.54 13.76 -15.24
CA PRO A 85 20.01 12.38 -15.31
C PRO A 85 21.36 12.21 -16.00
N LYS A 86 21.71 13.10 -16.95
CA LYS A 86 22.96 13.03 -17.71
C LYS A 86 24.19 13.43 -16.89
N THR A 87 23.98 14.12 -15.76
CA THR A 87 25.06 14.55 -14.87
C THR A 87 25.34 13.56 -13.75
N PHE A 88 24.53 12.49 -13.63
CA PHE A 88 24.78 11.43 -12.66
C PHE A 88 26.09 10.72 -12.95
N ASP A 89 26.89 10.53 -11.92
CA ASP A 89 28.10 9.74 -12.05
C ASP A 89 27.76 8.24 -12.25
N LYS A 90 28.74 7.49 -12.74
CA LYS A 90 28.55 6.07 -13.08
C LYS A 90 28.25 5.20 -11.85
N VAL A 91 28.81 5.53 -10.69
CA VAL A 91 28.59 4.78 -9.44
C VAL A 91 27.17 5.00 -8.97
N TRP A 92 26.72 6.25 -8.95
CA TRP A 92 25.33 6.59 -8.62
C TRP A 92 24.33 5.93 -9.58
N SER A 93 24.59 6.01 -10.89
CA SER A 93 23.75 5.36 -11.90
C SER A 93 23.64 3.84 -11.66
N LYS A 94 24.73 3.18 -11.24
CA LYS A 94 24.73 1.74 -10.93
C LYS A 94 23.99 1.44 -9.62
N LEU A 95 24.13 2.29 -8.61
CA LEU A 95 23.39 2.20 -7.34
C LEU A 95 21.87 2.29 -7.57
N LEU A 96 21.43 3.20 -8.44
CA LEU A 96 20.02 3.33 -8.82
C LEU A 96 19.51 2.06 -9.52
N GLN A 97 20.26 1.54 -10.50
CA GLN A 97 19.88 0.30 -11.20
C GLN A 97 19.83 -0.91 -10.27
N ALA A 98 20.86 -1.10 -9.43
CA ALA A 98 21.01 -2.31 -8.61
C ALA A 98 20.19 -2.26 -7.32
N HIS A 99 20.36 -1.22 -6.50
CA HIS A 99 19.82 -1.20 -5.14
C HIS A 99 18.44 -0.55 -5.08
N LEU A 100 18.26 0.62 -5.70
CA LEU A 100 16.91 1.21 -5.79
C LEU A 100 16.01 0.32 -6.66
N GLY A 101 16.54 -0.22 -7.76
CA GLY A 101 15.86 -1.22 -8.58
C GLY A 101 15.50 -2.50 -7.84
N ALA A 102 16.33 -2.98 -6.91
CA ALA A 102 15.99 -4.13 -6.06
C ALA A 102 14.91 -3.81 -5.02
N TRP A 103 14.96 -2.62 -4.41
CA TRP A 103 14.05 -2.22 -3.33
C TRP A 103 12.57 -2.27 -3.73
N LYS A 104 12.23 -1.95 -4.98
CA LYS A 104 10.84 -2.07 -5.49
C LYS A 104 10.24 -3.47 -5.29
N HIS A 105 11.05 -4.52 -5.34
CA HIS A 105 10.59 -5.90 -5.16
C HIS A 105 10.27 -6.21 -3.70
N ALA A 106 11.04 -5.67 -2.75
CA ALA A 106 10.73 -5.76 -1.32
C ALA A 106 9.39 -5.05 -1.01
N GLU A 107 9.22 -3.83 -1.52
CA GLU A 107 7.98 -3.05 -1.34
C GLU A 107 6.78 -3.77 -1.98
N PHE A 108 6.94 -4.37 -3.16
CA PHE A 108 5.91 -5.18 -3.79
C PHE A 108 5.53 -6.42 -2.94
N GLY A 109 6.51 -7.13 -2.40
CA GLY A 109 6.27 -8.29 -1.52
C GLY A 109 5.53 -7.90 -0.24
N LEU A 110 5.94 -6.80 0.40
CA LEU A 110 5.24 -6.25 1.56
C LEU A 110 3.80 -5.83 1.21
N GLY A 111 3.62 -5.15 0.08
CA GLY A 111 2.30 -4.75 -0.42
C GLY A 111 1.37 -5.95 -0.62
N THR A 112 1.82 -6.99 -1.33
CA THR A 112 1.00 -8.19 -1.56
C THR A 112 0.69 -8.95 -0.27
N SER A 113 1.62 -8.98 0.69
CA SER A 113 1.36 -9.57 2.02
C SER A 113 0.24 -8.86 2.77
N LEU A 114 0.22 -7.52 2.73
CA LEU A 114 -0.82 -6.72 3.38
C LEU A 114 -2.15 -6.80 2.63
N MET A 115 -2.12 -6.84 1.29
CA MET A 115 -3.31 -7.05 0.46
C MET A 115 -4.06 -8.33 0.87
N GLN A 116 -3.31 -9.41 1.10
CA GLN A 116 -3.87 -10.67 1.60
C GLN A 116 -4.37 -10.53 3.05
N ALA A 117 -3.56 -9.93 3.93
CA ALA A 117 -3.90 -9.77 5.34
C ALA A 117 -5.19 -8.94 5.56
N GLN A 118 -5.45 -7.93 4.72
CA GLN A 118 -6.62 -7.06 4.81
C GLN A 118 -7.94 -7.84 4.80
N ARG A 119 -8.01 -8.98 4.09
CA ARG A 119 -9.22 -9.81 4.07
C ARG A 119 -9.54 -10.41 5.44
N TYR A 120 -8.52 -10.66 6.25
CA TYR A 120 -8.64 -11.42 7.49
C TYR A 120 -8.79 -10.56 8.74
N GLY A 121 -8.64 -9.24 8.64
CA GLY A 121 -8.87 -8.36 9.77
C GLY A 121 -10.33 -8.45 10.25
N TYR A 122 -10.49 -8.44 11.57
CA TYR A 122 -11.78 -8.74 12.18
C TYR A 122 -12.80 -7.61 12.03
N THR A 123 -12.34 -6.36 11.95
CA THR A 123 -13.18 -5.16 11.81
C THR A 123 -12.77 -4.33 10.60
N GLN A 124 -13.71 -3.56 10.06
CA GLN A 124 -13.47 -2.71 8.88
C GLN A 124 -12.39 -1.65 9.12
N MET A 125 -12.24 -1.14 10.35
CA MET A 125 -11.17 -0.18 10.67
C MET A 125 -9.79 -0.82 10.49
N ILE A 126 -9.62 -2.08 10.91
CA ILE A 126 -8.38 -2.85 10.77
C ILE A 126 -8.15 -3.24 9.30
N ASN A 127 -9.21 -3.64 8.60
CA ASN A 127 -9.19 -3.95 7.18
C ASN A 127 -8.69 -2.73 6.38
N ASN A 128 -9.38 -1.60 6.55
CA ASN A 128 -9.09 -0.37 5.83
C ASN A 128 -7.67 0.17 6.09
N THR A 129 -7.17 0.14 7.34
CA THR A 129 -5.78 0.55 7.61
C THR A 129 -4.77 -0.40 6.98
N THR A 130 -5.06 -1.71 6.95
CA THR A 130 -4.17 -2.70 6.33
C THR A 130 -4.15 -2.51 4.81
N LEU A 131 -5.31 -2.26 4.20
CA LEU A 131 -5.45 -2.02 2.77
C LEU A 131 -4.78 -0.71 2.33
N THR A 132 -4.94 0.38 3.07
CA THR A 132 -4.27 1.65 2.76
C THR A 132 -2.75 1.52 2.86
N ASN A 133 -2.23 0.82 3.88
CA ASN A 133 -0.80 0.51 3.95
C ASN A 133 -0.32 -0.39 2.79
N SER A 134 -1.12 -1.38 2.39
CA SER A 134 -0.86 -2.18 1.19
C SER A 134 -0.75 -1.29 -0.06
N SER A 135 -1.65 -0.32 -0.21
CA SER A 135 -1.66 0.62 -1.32
C SER A 135 -0.37 1.44 -1.37
N TYR A 136 0.13 1.95 -0.24
CA TYR A 136 1.40 2.71 -0.21
C TYR A 136 2.59 1.88 -0.65
N LYS A 137 2.65 0.62 -0.21
CA LYS A 137 3.73 -0.31 -0.57
C LYS A 137 3.74 -0.62 -2.06
N LEU A 138 2.57 -0.95 -2.62
CA LEU A 138 2.43 -1.20 -4.06
C LEU A 138 2.70 0.06 -4.87
N ARG A 139 2.24 1.23 -4.41
CA ARG A 139 2.46 2.50 -5.09
C ARG A 139 3.94 2.87 -5.10
N LEU A 140 4.66 2.74 -3.99
CA LEU A 140 6.09 3.02 -3.95
C LEU A 140 6.87 2.11 -4.91
N ALA A 141 6.52 0.82 -5.00
CA ALA A 141 7.12 -0.09 -5.97
C ALA A 141 6.89 0.38 -7.43
N GLN A 142 5.70 0.91 -7.73
CA GLN A 142 5.38 1.50 -9.04
C GLN A 142 6.15 2.80 -9.27
N ASP A 143 6.20 3.71 -8.29
CA ASP A 143 6.91 4.99 -8.37
C ASP A 143 8.40 4.78 -8.65
N ILE A 144 9.04 3.82 -7.96
CA ILE A 144 10.43 3.46 -8.24
C ILE A 144 10.58 2.92 -9.67
N THR A 145 9.66 2.07 -10.12
CA THR A 145 9.69 1.51 -11.48
C THR A 145 9.59 2.61 -12.53
N LEU A 146 8.63 3.52 -12.38
CA LEU A 146 8.41 4.65 -13.29
C LEU A 146 9.60 5.61 -13.26
N TYR A 147 10.10 5.95 -12.07
CA TYR A 147 11.27 6.83 -11.92
C TYR A 147 12.49 6.27 -12.64
N LEU A 148 12.83 4.99 -12.41
CA LEU A 148 13.98 4.35 -13.04
C LEU A 148 13.82 4.26 -14.56
N ALA A 149 12.63 3.94 -15.06
CA ALA A 149 12.34 3.92 -16.49
C ALA A 149 12.50 5.32 -17.12
N GLU A 150 12.02 6.36 -16.44
CA GLU A 150 12.08 7.75 -16.91
C GLU A 150 13.51 8.28 -17.02
N ILE A 151 14.34 8.08 -15.98
CA ILE A 151 15.74 8.53 -16.01
C ILE A 151 16.63 7.63 -16.88
N GLY A 152 16.32 6.33 -16.95
CA GLY A 152 17.10 5.34 -17.70
C GLY A 152 17.13 5.63 -19.19
N MET A 153 16.04 6.21 -19.74
CA MET A 153 15.99 6.67 -21.13
C MET A 153 17.08 7.69 -21.49
N ASP A 154 17.58 8.46 -20.52
CA ASP A 154 18.55 9.53 -20.75
C ASP A 154 20.00 9.10 -20.42
N ILE A 155 20.21 7.87 -19.93
CA ILE A 155 21.51 7.36 -19.46
C ILE A 155 21.96 6.20 -20.36
N ALA A 156 23.07 6.39 -21.09
CA ALA A 156 23.61 5.36 -21.97
C ALA A 156 24.08 4.11 -21.19
N GLY A 157 23.71 2.93 -21.68
CA GLY A 157 24.10 1.65 -21.08
C GLY A 157 23.33 1.26 -19.82
N TRP A 158 22.15 1.84 -19.62
CA TRP A 158 21.24 1.47 -18.54
C TRP A 158 20.74 0.02 -18.67
N ASP A 159 20.80 -0.77 -17.60
CA ASP A 159 20.32 -2.15 -17.51
C ASP A 159 19.09 -2.21 -16.57
N ASP A 160 17.90 -2.28 -17.16
CA ASP A 160 16.62 -2.35 -16.43
C ASP A 160 16.43 -3.67 -15.64
N GLU A 161 17.18 -4.72 -15.98
CA GLU A 161 17.10 -6.02 -15.31
C GLU A 161 18.02 -6.14 -14.11
N LEU A 162 18.95 -5.20 -13.92
CA LEU A 162 19.95 -5.29 -12.87
C LEU A 162 19.32 -5.32 -11.47
N GLY A 163 18.30 -4.51 -11.24
CA GLY A 163 17.61 -4.47 -9.95
C GLY A 163 16.96 -5.80 -9.58
N LYS A 164 16.35 -6.47 -10.57
CA LYS A 164 15.75 -7.79 -10.38
C LYS A 164 16.82 -8.86 -10.10
N LYS A 165 17.93 -8.85 -10.84
CA LYS A 165 19.07 -9.75 -10.61
C LYS A 165 19.73 -9.56 -9.24
N HIS A 166 19.66 -8.35 -8.69
CA HIS A 166 20.24 -8.04 -7.38
C HIS A 166 19.29 -8.36 -6.22
N TRP A 167 17.98 -8.41 -6.49
CA TRP A 167 16.96 -8.84 -5.54
C TRP A 167 16.95 -10.37 -5.34
N LEU A 168 17.13 -11.13 -6.42
CA LEU A 168 17.14 -12.60 -6.45
C LEU A 168 18.50 -13.17 -6.02
#